data_AF-A0A966UYN5-F1
#
_entry.id   AF-A0A966UYN5-F1
#
_cell.length_a   1.000
_cell.length_b   1.000
_cell.length_c   1.000
_cell.angle_alpha   90.00
_cell.angle_beta   90.00
_cell.angle_gamma   90.00
#
_symmetry.space_group_name_H-M   'P 1'
#
loop_
_entity.id
_entity.type
_entity.pdbx_description
1 polymer ?
#
loop_
_entity_poly.entity_id
_entity_poly.type
_entity_poly.pdbx_seq_one_letter_code
_entity_poly.pdbx_strand_id
1 'polypeptide(L)'
;GVVAISLVALTVVIATDAPPSQFPGGAARACQLLLVLLGTVIALITLWRATEKATRLAFALITWAGVISLGAQPEVFRLSDNPFQAEFWQSHYWAGVAVVGLMLFSLGARPEILRELRWRRLHVSANLLAAVLFVLQGMTGTRDLLEIPLHWQKSTLETCNWTTHVCPQIAPTEHPGRPGS
;
A
#
# COMPACT_ATOMS: atom_id res chain seq x y z
N GLY A 1 -3.70 13.37 -6.68
CA GLY A 1 -4.77 12.64 -5.99
C GLY A 1 -4.22 11.33 -5.46
N VAL A 2 -4.36 10.24 -6.23
CA VAL A 2 -4.06 8.86 -5.79
C VAL A 2 -2.66 8.69 -5.18
N VAL A 3 -1.58 9.10 -5.87
CA VAL A 3 -0.21 8.91 -5.36
C VAL A 3 0.01 9.57 -3.99
N ALA A 4 -0.49 10.79 -3.81
CA ALA A 4 -0.37 11.50 -2.54
C ALA A 4 -1.18 10.80 -1.42
N ILE A 5 -2.37 10.31 -1.74
CA ILE A 5 -3.20 9.53 -0.82
C ILE A 5 -2.48 8.25 -0.41
N SER A 6 -1.87 7.53 -1.35
CA SER A 6 -1.08 6.32 -1.07
C SER A 6 0.11 6.60 -0.15
N LEU A 7 0.82 7.71 -0.34
CA LEU A 7 1.93 8.11 0.55
C LEU A 7 1.45 8.41 1.97
N VAL A 8 0.31 9.09 2.12
CA VAL A 8 -0.32 9.32 3.42
C VAL A 8 -0.72 8.00 4.06
N ALA A 9 -1.38 7.11 3.32
CA ALA A 9 -1.80 5.81 3.83
C ALA A 9 -0.61 4.97 4.31
N LEU A 10 0.48 4.90 3.52
CA LEU A 10 1.71 4.20 3.92
C LEU A 10 2.32 4.82 5.18
N THR A 11 2.37 6.15 5.26
CA THR A 11 2.90 6.86 6.43
C THR A 11 2.07 6.53 7.68
N VAL A 12 0.74 6.56 7.57
CA VAL A 12 -0.16 6.22 8.68
C VAL A 12 0.06 4.78 9.11
N VAL A 13 -0.01 3.82 8.19
CA VAL A 13 0.15 2.39 8.49
C VAL A 13 1.46 2.13 9.23
N ILE A 14 2.58 2.65 8.72
CA ILE A 14 3.90 2.48 9.36
C ILE A 14 3.96 3.17 10.72
N ALA A 15 3.42 4.39 10.85
CA ALA A 15 3.49 5.15 12.09
C ALA A 15 2.56 4.62 13.19
N THR A 16 1.50 3.90 12.83
CA THR A 16 0.51 3.38 13.79
C THR A 16 0.74 1.91 14.17
N ASP A 17 1.67 1.21 13.52
CA ASP A 17 1.96 -0.20 13.79
C ASP A 17 2.42 -0.44 15.24
N ALA A 18 3.25 0.47 15.78
CA ALA A 18 3.75 0.39 17.14
C ALA A 18 3.84 1.77 17.81
N PRO A 19 3.80 1.84 19.16
CA PRO A 19 4.12 3.07 19.88
C PRO A 19 5.52 3.60 19.49
N PRO A 20 5.74 4.92 19.45
CA PRO A 20 7.03 5.48 19.02
C PRO A 20 8.25 4.98 19.82
N SER A 21 8.06 4.61 21.09
CA SER A 21 9.10 4.06 21.95
C SER A 21 9.48 2.60 21.62
N GLN A 22 8.65 1.90 20.85
CA GLN A 22 8.78 0.49 20.51
C GLN A 22 8.83 0.26 19.00
N PHE A 23 9.13 1.30 18.21
CA PHE A 23 9.19 1.17 16.75
C PHE A 23 10.20 0.08 16.34
N PRO A 24 9.79 -0.93 15.55
CA PRO A 24 10.67 -2.03 15.17
C PRO A 24 11.94 -1.52 14.47
N GLY A 25 13.12 -1.94 14.93
CA GLY A 25 14.41 -1.45 14.43
C GLY A 25 14.85 -0.07 14.96
N GLY A 26 14.08 0.52 15.87
CA GLY A 26 14.45 1.70 16.65
C GLY A 26 14.52 3.01 15.86
N ALA A 27 15.03 4.06 16.52
CA ALA A 27 15.07 5.43 15.99
C ALA A 27 15.87 5.57 14.68
N ALA A 28 16.94 4.77 14.50
CA ALA A 28 17.75 4.81 13.29
C ALA A 28 16.95 4.38 12.05
N ARG A 29 16.19 3.28 12.15
CA ARG A 29 15.29 2.83 11.07
C ARG A 29 14.17 3.81 10.82
N ALA A 30 13.57 4.37 11.87
CA ALA A 30 12.55 5.42 11.74
C ALA A 30 13.09 6.64 10.96
N CYS A 31 14.32 7.09 11.27
CA CYS A 31 15.00 8.14 10.52
C CYS A 31 15.22 7.77 9.04
N GLN A 32 15.65 6.54 8.74
CA GLN A 32 15.81 6.07 7.36
C GLN A 32 14.49 6.12 6.60
N LEU A 33 13.39 5.62 7.18
CA LEU A 33 12.07 5.65 6.55
C LEU A 33 11.56 7.08 6.35
N LEU A 34 11.83 7.96 7.31
CA LEU A 34 11.50 9.38 7.17
C LEU A 34 12.28 10.04 6.02
N LEU A 35 13.57 9.73 5.87
CA LEU A 35 14.38 10.23 4.75
C LEU A 35 13.87 9.72 3.40
N VAL A 36 13.50 8.44 3.31
CA VAL A 36 12.89 7.87 2.09
C VAL A 36 11.55 8.56 1.81
N LEU A 37 10.71 8.78 2.82
CA LEU A 37 9.44 9.49 2.68
C LEU A 37 9.65 10.92 2.16
N LEU A 38 10.53 11.69 2.79
CA LEU A 38 10.85 13.05 2.38
C LEU A 38 11.41 13.08 0.96
N GLY A 39 12.35 12.19 0.63
CA GLY A 39 12.89 12.05 -0.72
C GLY A 39 11.81 11.74 -1.76
N THR A 40 10.87 10.85 -1.42
CA THR A 40 9.74 10.48 -2.29
C THR A 40 8.79 11.67 -2.51
N VAL A 41 8.48 12.43 -1.46
CA VAL A 41 7.66 13.64 -1.56
C VAL A 41 8.35 14.72 -2.38
N ILE A 42 9.65 14.95 -2.17
CA ILE A 42 10.44 15.91 -2.95
C ILE A 42 10.49 15.49 -4.42
N ALA A 43 10.67 14.20 -4.72
CA ALA A 43 10.64 13.67 -6.08
C ALA A 43 9.29 13.92 -6.76
N LEU A 44 8.18 13.68 -6.04
CA LEU A 44 6.82 13.94 -6.55
C LEU A 44 6.57 15.44 -6.81
N ILE A 45 7.01 16.32 -5.90
CA ILE A 45 6.90 17.76 -6.08
C ILE A 45 7.74 18.23 -7.28
N THR A 46 8.94 17.66 -7.44
CA THR A 46 9.83 17.97 -8.56
C THR A 46 9.25 17.49 -9.89
N LEU A 47 8.62 16.30 -9.90
CA LEU A 47 7.86 15.80 -11.05
C LEU A 47 6.79 16.79 -11.53
N TRP A 48 6.05 17.41 -10.60
CA TRP A 48 5.02 18.39 -10.95
C TRP A 48 5.57 19.68 -11.57
N ARG A 49 6.84 20.00 -11.28
CA ARG A 49 7.51 21.21 -11.80
C ARG A 49 8.38 20.93 -13.04
N ALA A 50 8.75 19.68 -13.28
CA ALA A 50 9.63 19.30 -14.38
C ALA A 50 8.96 19.51 -15.75
N THR A 51 9.69 20.17 -16.66
CA THR A 51 9.20 20.51 -18.01
C THR A 51 9.75 19.58 -19.09
N GLU A 52 10.97 19.08 -18.88
CA GLU A 52 11.67 18.19 -19.81
C GLU A 52 11.20 16.74 -19.62
N LYS A 53 11.16 15.97 -20.72
CA LYS A 53 10.52 14.64 -20.76
C LYS A 53 11.28 13.61 -19.92
N ALA A 54 12.60 13.52 -20.11
CA ALA A 54 13.42 12.54 -19.43
C ALA A 54 13.42 12.77 -17.90
N THR A 55 13.53 14.01 -17.47
CA THR A 55 13.46 14.41 -16.05
C THR A 55 12.10 14.09 -15.43
N ARG A 56 10.97 14.37 -16.11
CA ARG A 56 9.65 13.94 -15.62
C ARG A 56 9.58 12.43 -15.46
N LEU A 57 9.96 11.66 -16.48
CA LEU A 57 9.88 10.20 -16.40
C LEU A 57 10.85 9.65 -15.33
N ALA A 58 12.02 10.24 -15.17
CA ALA A 58 12.97 9.88 -14.11
C ALA A 58 12.38 10.15 -12.72
N PHE A 59 11.83 11.34 -12.46
CA PHE A 59 11.21 11.64 -11.17
C PHE A 59 9.95 10.80 -10.91
N ALA A 60 9.20 10.44 -11.96
CA ALA A 60 8.10 9.48 -11.84
C ALA A 60 8.61 8.09 -11.39
N LEU A 61 9.69 7.59 -11.98
CA LEU A 61 10.30 6.32 -11.58
C LEU A 61 10.90 6.38 -10.16
N ILE A 62 11.59 7.46 -9.81
CA ILE A 62 12.14 7.66 -8.46
C ILE A 62 11.01 7.70 -7.42
N THR A 63 9.92 8.42 -7.72
CA THR A 63 8.74 8.46 -6.84
C THR A 63 8.14 7.06 -6.68
N TRP A 64 8.05 6.30 -7.76
CA TRP A 64 7.53 4.93 -7.71
C TRP A 64 8.43 3.99 -6.91
N ALA A 65 9.75 4.09 -7.07
CA ALA A 65 10.71 3.34 -6.27
C ALA A 65 10.62 3.69 -4.78
N GLY A 66 10.38 4.96 -4.45
CA GLY A 66 10.11 5.40 -3.08
C GLY A 66 8.85 4.77 -2.48
N VAL A 67 7.75 4.74 -3.25
CA VAL A 67 6.51 4.06 -2.85
C VAL A 67 6.72 2.55 -2.65
N ILE A 68 7.48 1.88 -3.53
CA ILE A 68 7.85 0.47 -3.36
C ILE A 68 8.66 0.30 -2.07
N SER A 69 9.68 1.13 -1.85
CA SER A 69 10.58 1.03 -0.70
C SER A 69 9.86 1.21 0.64
N LEU A 70 8.98 2.20 0.74
CA LEU A 70 8.13 2.43 1.91
C LEU A 70 7.08 1.34 2.07
N GLY A 71 6.53 0.87 0.97
CA GLY A 71 5.49 -0.14 0.96
C GLY A 71 5.98 -1.56 1.23
N ALA A 72 7.26 -1.84 0.98
CA ALA A 72 7.91 -3.12 1.23
C ALA A 72 8.32 -3.31 2.70
N GLN A 73 7.99 -2.34 3.57
CA GLN A 73 8.27 -2.43 5.00
C GLN A 73 7.37 -3.50 5.66
N PRO A 74 7.86 -4.23 6.68
CA PRO A 74 7.10 -5.30 7.36
C PRO A 74 5.78 -4.84 7.99
N GLU A 75 5.65 -3.56 8.35
CA GLU A 75 4.43 -2.95 8.90
C GLU A 75 3.28 -2.91 7.87
N VAL A 76 3.60 -2.98 6.58
CA VAL A 76 2.60 -2.98 5.52
C VAL A 76 2.21 -4.41 5.22
N PHE A 77 0.96 -4.76 5.53
CA PHE A 77 0.44 -6.10 5.26
C PHE A 77 0.47 -6.43 3.76
N ARG A 78 1.02 -7.60 3.44
CA ARG A 78 1.09 -8.17 2.10
C ARG A 78 0.74 -9.65 2.18
N LEU A 79 -0.20 -10.09 1.33
CA LEU A 79 -0.67 -11.47 1.36
C LEU A 79 0.41 -12.47 0.89
N SER A 80 1.20 -12.09 -0.10
CA SER A 80 2.43 -12.78 -0.52
C SER A 80 3.33 -11.79 -1.27
N ASP A 81 4.64 -12.01 -1.16
CA ASP A 81 5.68 -11.29 -1.91
C ASP A 81 6.25 -12.13 -3.07
N ASN A 82 5.75 -13.36 -3.28
CA ASN A 82 6.20 -14.23 -4.35
C ASN A 82 5.34 -14.05 -5.63
N PRO A 83 5.89 -13.50 -6.73
CA PRO A 83 5.11 -13.20 -7.94
C PRO A 83 4.55 -14.45 -8.66
N PHE A 84 5.04 -15.64 -8.32
CA PHE A 84 4.59 -16.91 -8.89
C PHE A 84 3.39 -17.52 -8.13
N GLN A 85 2.91 -16.87 -7.08
CA GLN A 85 1.79 -17.30 -6.24
C GLN A 85 0.53 -16.48 -6.54
N ALA A 86 -0.65 -17.10 -6.41
CA ALA A 86 -1.92 -16.42 -6.68
C ALA A 86 -2.21 -15.32 -5.64
N GLU A 87 -1.76 -15.54 -4.41
CA GLU A 87 -1.85 -14.66 -3.25
C GLU A 87 -1.16 -13.31 -3.50
N PHE A 88 -0.07 -13.30 -4.28
CA PHE A 88 0.62 -12.06 -4.67
C PHE A 88 -0.30 -11.17 -5.50
N TRP A 89 -1.03 -11.76 -6.46
CA TRP A 89 -1.96 -11.03 -7.32
C TRP A 89 -3.26 -10.65 -6.62
N GLN A 90 -3.57 -11.27 -5.50
CA GLN A 90 -4.67 -10.88 -4.60
C GLN A 90 -4.25 -9.81 -3.58
N SER A 91 -2.94 -9.61 -3.36
CA SER A 91 -2.42 -8.63 -2.42
C SER A 91 -2.86 -7.21 -2.79
N HIS A 92 -3.62 -6.60 -1.89
CA HIS A 92 -4.08 -5.22 -2.04
C HIS A 92 -2.91 -4.24 -2.22
N TYR A 93 -1.80 -4.50 -1.51
CA TYR A 93 -0.58 -3.72 -1.64
C TYR A 93 0.01 -3.75 -3.05
N TRP A 94 0.28 -4.94 -3.62
CA TRP A 94 0.95 -5.07 -4.92
C TRP A 94 0.10 -4.51 -6.06
N ALA A 95 -1.22 -4.73 -6.00
CA ALA A 95 -2.15 -4.09 -6.93
C ALA A 95 -2.12 -2.56 -6.80
N GLY A 96 -2.11 -2.03 -5.57
CA GLY A 96 -2.02 -0.59 -5.29
C GLY A 96 -0.74 0.04 -5.83
N VAL A 97 0.41 -0.61 -5.60
CA VAL A 97 1.72 -0.16 -6.12
C VAL A 97 1.75 -0.14 -7.66
N ALA A 98 1.16 -1.16 -8.30
CA ALA A 98 1.05 -1.20 -9.76
C ALA A 98 0.20 -0.03 -10.28
N VAL A 99 -0.95 0.25 -9.66
CA VAL A 99 -1.80 1.40 -9.99
C VAL A 99 -1.05 2.72 -9.81
N VAL A 100 -0.32 2.90 -8.70
CA VAL A 100 0.49 4.10 -8.47
C VAL A 100 1.53 4.30 -9.58
N GLY A 101 2.20 3.24 -10.03
CA GLY A 101 3.14 3.27 -11.15
C GLY A 101 2.48 3.73 -12.46
N LEU A 102 1.30 3.18 -12.80
CA LEU A 102 0.54 3.57 -14.00
C LEU A 102 0.08 5.05 -13.96
N MET A 103 -0.28 5.54 -12.77
CA MET A 103 -0.66 6.94 -12.57
C MET A 103 0.54 7.88 -12.67
N LEU A 104 1.69 7.49 -12.11
CA LEU A 104 2.94 8.24 -12.23
C LEU A 104 3.44 8.31 -13.67
N PHE A 105 3.34 7.21 -14.42
CA PHE A 105 3.60 7.20 -15.86
C PHE A 105 2.69 8.20 -16.60
N SER A 106 1.40 8.15 -16.33
CA SER A 106 0.42 9.06 -16.96
C SER A 106 0.71 10.54 -16.64
N LEU A 107 1.13 10.83 -15.41
CA LEU A 107 1.51 12.16 -14.98
C LEU A 107 2.81 12.63 -15.68
N GLY A 108 3.83 11.77 -15.72
CA GLY A 108 5.12 12.07 -16.34
C GLY A 108 5.08 12.17 -17.87
N ALA A 109 4.16 11.47 -18.53
CA ALA A 109 4.02 11.47 -19.98
C ALA A 109 2.96 12.46 -20.52
N ARG A 110 2.37 13.29 -19.66
CA ARG A 110 1.19 14.12 -20.00
C ARG A 110 1.36 14.96 -21.27
N PRO A 111 2.47 15.70 -21.49
CA PRO A 111 2.65 16.45 -22.73
C PRO A 111 2.81 15.58 -23.97
N GLU A 112 3.46 14.42 -23.85
CA GLU A 112 3.66 13.48 -24.95
C GLU A 112 2.33 12.83 -25.38
N ILE A 113 1.45 12.53 -24.42
CA ILE A 113 0.10 11.99 -24.66
C ILE A 113 -0.72 12.90 -25.60
N LEU A 114 -0.57 14.22 -25.46
CA LEU A 114 -1.30 15.19 -26.28
C LEU A 114 -0.69 15.34 -27.68
N ARG A 115 0.61 15.13 -27.83
CA ARG A 115 1.36 15.38 -29.07
C ARG A 115 1.47 14.16 -29.97
N GLU A 116 1.53 12.96 -29.41
CA GLU A 116 1.86 11.75 -30.14
C GLU A 116 0.84 10.62 -29.96
N LEU A 117 0.40 10.03 -31.08
CA LEU A 117 -0.56 8.91 -31.08
C LEU A 117 -0.09 7.70 -30.29
N ARG A 118 1.22 7.40 -30.33
CA ARG A 118 1.80 6.25 -29.62
C ARG A 118 1.62 6.38 -28.11
N TRP A 119 1.94 7.55 -27.56
CA TRP A 119 1.78 7.84 -26.13
C TRP A 119 0.32 7.86 -25.70
N ARG A 120 -0.57 8.36 -26.56
CA ARG A 120 -2.01 8.30 -26.30
C ARG A 120 -2.52 6.86 -26.20
N ARG A 121 -2.09 5.96 -27.10
CA ARG A 121 -2.45 4.54 -27.03
C ARG A 121 -1.92 3.89 -25.75
N LEU A 122 -0.65 4.15 -25.40
CA LEU A 122 -0.06 3.65 -24.14
C LEU A 122 -0.81 4.15 -22.91
N HIS A 123 -1.21 5.41 -22.88
CA HIS A 123 -1.99 5.97 -21.77
C HIS A 123 -3.37 5.34 -21.66
N VAL A 124 -4.07 5.12 -22.78
CA VAL A 124 -5.37 4.44 -22.78
C VAL A 124 -5.23 3.00 -22.26
N SER A 125 -4.23 2.25 -22.74
CA SER A 125 -3.98 0.89 -22.22
C SER A 125 -3.62 0.89 -20.74
N ALA A 126 -2.80 1.86 -20.28
CA ALA A 126 -2.42 1.99 -18.89
C ALA A 126 -3.63 2.30 -17.98
N ASN A 127 -4.53 3.19 -18.41
CA ASN A 127 -5.75 3.48 -17.65
C ASN A 127 -6.73 2.32 -17.65
N LEU A 128 -6.87 1.60 -18.76
CA LEU A 128 -7.70 0.40 -18.81
C LEU A 128 -7.20 -0.64 -17.81
N LEU A 129 -5.88 -0.88 -17.79
CA LEU A 129 -5.26 -1.75 -16.80
C LEU A 129 -5.48 -1.24 -15.37
N ALA A 130 -5.30 0.05 -15.12
CA ALA A 130 -5.54 0.64 -13.80
C ALA A 130 -7.00 0.49 -13.35
N ALA A 131 -7.96 0.66 -14.26
CA ALA A 131 -9.39 0.46 -13.98
C ALA A 131 -9.68 -0.99 -13.58
N VAL A 132 -9.12 -1.97 -14.30
CA VAL A 132 -9.22 -3.38 -13.93
C VAL A 132 -8.65 -3.65 -12.54
N LEU A 133 -7.46 -3.11 -12.25
CA LEU A 133 -6.83 -3.25 -10.93
C LEU A 133 -7.67 -2.62 -9.80
N PHE A 134 -8.30 -1.46 -10.04
CA PHE A 134 -9.20 -0.84 -9.07
C PHE A 134 -10.45 -1.68 -8.82
N VAL A 135 -11.04 -2.28 -9.86
CA VAL A 135 -12.18 -3.20 -9.70
C VAL A 135 -11.78 -4.39 -8.85
N LEU A 136 -10.63 -5.01 -9.15
CA LEU A 136 -10.11 -6.14 -8.37
C LEU A 136 -9.86 -5.74 -6.91
N GLN A 137 -9.26 -4.57 -6.66
CA GLN A 137 -9.06 -4.04 -5.31
C GLN A 137 -10.36 -3.77 -4.57
N GLY A 138 -11.42 -3.32 -5.26
CA GLY A 138 -12.75 -3.14 -4.67
C GLY A 138 -13.37 -4.46 -4.24
N MET A 139 -13.16 -5.52 -5.03
CA MET A 139 -13.64 -6.87 -4.69
C MET A 139 -12.82 -7.51 -3.57
N THR A 140 -11.48 -7.46 -3.63
CA THR A 140 -10.63 -8.04 -2.58
C THR A 140 -10.67 -7.23 -1.30
N GLY A 141 -10.80 -5.90 -1.36
CA GLY A 141 -10.89 -5.05 -0.18
C GLY A 141 -12.15 -5.29 0.65
N THR A 142 -13.30 -5.56 0.01
CA THR A 142 -14.52 -5.92 0.74
C THR A 142 -14.42 -7.31 1.38
N ARG A 143 -13.70 -8.25 0.74
CA ARG A 143 -13.37 -9.55 1.34
C ARG A 143 -12.45 -9.41 2.54
N ASP A 144 -11.35 -8.67 2.39
CA ASP A 144 -10.35 -8.49 3.45
C ASP A 144 -10.94 -7.78 4.67
N LEU A 145 -11.90 -6.86 4.49
CA LEU A 145 -12.66 -6.25 5.60
C LEU A 145 -13.47 -7.26 6.41
N LEU A 146 -13.85 -8.41 5.85
CA LEU A 146 -14.58 -9.48 6.54
C LEU A 146 -13.63 -10.56 7.08
N GLU A 147 -12.52 -10.81 6.37
CA GLU A 147 -11.52 -11.82 6.72
C GLU A 147 -10.56 -11.35 7.84
N ILE A 148 -10.23 -10.06 7.89
CA ILE A 148 -9.41 -9.46 8.96
C ILE A 148 -10.12 -9.55 10.33
N PRO A 149 -11.42 -9.22 10.48
CA PRO A 149 -12.12 -9.50 11.73
C PRO A 149 -12.12 -10.98 12.11
N LEU A 150 -12.31 -11.87 11.13
CA LEU A 150 -12.41 -13.30 11.37
C LEU A 150 -11.08 -13.91 11.85
N HIS A 151 -9.92 -13.51 11.33
CA HIS A 151 -8.66 -14.15 11.72
C HIS A 151 -8.30 -13.92 13.20
N TRP A 152 -8.50 -12.71 13.75
CA TRP A 152 -8.28 -12.43 15.17
C TRP A 152 -9.46 -12.88 16.04
N GLN A 153 -10.66 -13.05 15.48
CA GLN A 153 -11.84 -13.54 16.21
C GLN A 153 -11.87 -15.07 16.25
N LYS A 154 -11.18 -15.76 15.34
CA LYS A 154 -11.28 -17.21 15.15
C LYS A 154 -11.04 -18.00 16.44
N SER A 155 -9.98 -17.68 17.18
CA SER A 155 -9.67 -18.34 18.46
C SER A 155 -10.77 -18.16 19.51
N THR A 156 -11.40 -16.99 19.54
CA THR A 156 -12.53 -16.69 20.42
C THR A 156 -13.82 -17.39 19.96
N LEU A 157 -14.05 -17.48 18.64
CA LEU A 157 -15.24 -18.11 18.07
C LEU A 157 -15.20 -19.63 18.20
N GLU A 158 -14.02 -20.25 18.14
CA GLU A 158 -13.82 -21.70 18.34
C GLU A 158 -14.10 -22.14 19.79
N THR A 159 -14.03 -21.22 20.75
CA THR A 159 -14.34 -21.49 22.17
C THR A 159 -15.83 -21.29 22.52
N CYS A 160 -16.64 -20.78 21.60
CA CYS A 160 -18.08 -20.66 21.78
C CYS A 160 -18.79 -22.01 21.53
N ASN A 161 -19.77 -22.33 22.39
CA ASN A 161 -20.71 -23.41 22.13
C ASN A 161 -21.92 -22.86 21.34
N TRP A 162 -21.95 -23.21 20.04
CA TRP A 162 -22.98 -22.77 19.11
C TRP A 162 -24.36 -23.42 19.34
N THR A 163 -24.39 -24.65 19.89
CA THR A 163 -25.64 -25.35 20.19
C THR A 163 -26.38 -24.70 21.35
N THR A 164 -25.65 -24.17 22.34
CA THR A 164 -26.22 -23.53 23.52
C THR A 164 -26.18 -22.00 23.46
N HIS A 165 -25.62 -21.40 22.41
CA HIS A 165 -25.36 -19.96 22.27
C HIS A 165 -24.58 -19.36 23.46
N VAL A 166 -23.63 -20.10 24.02
CA VAL A 166 -22.80 -19.66 25.15
C VAL A 166 -21.36 -19.47 24.68
N CYS A 167 -20.83 -18.27 24.85
CA CYS A 167 -19.41 -17.97 24.69
C CYS A 167 -18.79 -17.70 26.08
N PRO A 168 -17.56 -18.17 26.35
CA PRO A 168 -16.87 -17.80 27.57
C PRO A 168 -16.68 -16.28 27.63
N GLN A 169 -16.96 -15.67 28.78
CA GLN A 169 -16.67 -14.26 28.98
C GLN A 169 -15.15 -14.08 29.00
N ILE A 170 -14.63 -13.36 28.00
CA ILE A 170 -13.24 -12.89 28.03
C ILE A 170 -13.17 -11.90 29.20
N ALA A 171 -12.43 -12.25 30.25
CA ALA A 171 -12.08 -11.29 31.29
C ALA A 171 -11.35 -10.11 30.62
N PRO A 172 -11.52 -8.85 31.06
CA PRO A 172 -10.90 -7.69 30.43
C PRO A 172 -9.39 -7.62 30.72
N THR A 173 -8.61 -8.59 30.21
CA THR A 173 -7.15 -8.58 30.21
C THR A 173 -6.65 -9.42 29.03
N GLU A 174 -5.72 -8.83 28.27
CA GLU A 174 -4.94 -9.39 27.16
C GLU A 174 -5.61 -9.50 25.78
N HIS A 175 -5.42 -8.43 25.01
CA HIS A 175 -5.32 -8.47 23.55
C HIS A 175 -4.11 -9.33 23.14
N PRO A 176 -4.26 -10.34 22.24
CA PRO A 176 -3.17 -11.22 21.80
C PRO A 176 -2.28 -10.56 20.73
N GLY A 177 -1.94 -9.29 20.92
CA GLY A 177 -1.11 -8.50 20.00
C GLY A 177 -0.16 -7.52 20.68
N ARG A 178 -0.05 -7.56 22.02
CA ARG A 178 0.92 -6.75 22.76
C ARG A 178 1.92 -7.69 23.44
N PRO A 179 3.19 -7.78 22.99
CA PRO A 179 4.19 -8.44 23.80
C PRO A 179 4.33 -7.65 25.11
N GLY A 180 4.06 -8.33 26.21
CA GLY A 180 4.20 -7.81 27.56
C GLY A 180 5.67 -7.63 27.97
N SER A 181 5.82 -6.77 28.97
CA SER A 181 7.02 -6.34 29.72
C SER A 181 8.06 -5.52 28.97
#